data_AF-A0A7S3XZQ0-F1
#
_entry.id   AF-A0A7S3XZQ0-F1
#
_cell.length_a   1.000
_cell.length_b   1.000
_cell.length_c   1.000
_cell.angle_alpha   90.00
_cell.angle_beta   90.00
_cell.angle_gamma   90.00
#
_symmetry.space_group_name_H-M   'P 1'
#
loop_
_entity.id
_entity.type
_entity.pdbx_description
1 polymer ?
#
loop_
_entity_poly.entity_id
_entity_poly.type
_entity_poly.pdbx_seq_one_letter_code
_entity_poly.pdbx_strand_id
1 'polypeptide(L)'
;APPSGVVPPPAPGDGRAGVLRMRGLPYQANRADVLEFFNGYQVLEDSVVFPVGEDGRATGQAYVVFASAAESRRAAMEKNREMMGSRYVELFMSSQEEMARHSSTM
;
A
#
# COMPACT_ATOMS: atom_id res chain seq x y z
N ALA A 1 10.74 -21.71 -15.86
CA ALA A 1 10.09 -20.41 -15.57
C ALA A 1 10.50 -19.97 -14.16
N PRO A 2 10.92 -18.71 -13.93
CA PRO A 2 11.20 -18.26 -12.58
C PRO A 2 9.89 -18.10 -11.78
N PRO A 3 9.90 -18.26 -10.44
CA PRO A 3 8.72 -18.08 -9.62
C PRO A 3 8.28 -16.61 -9.60
N SER A 4 7.04 -16.36 -10.00
CA SER A 4 6.35 -15.06 -9.88
C SER A 4 6.27 -14.67 -8.40
N GLY A 5 7.19 -13.87 -7.90
CA GLY A 5 7.15 -13.46 -6.49
C GLY A 5 8.27 -12.55 -6.01
N VAL A 6 9.36 -12.39 -6.78
CA VAL A 6 10.42 -11.44 -6.43
C VAL A 6 10.14 -10.14 -7.21
N VAL A 7 9.47 -9.20 -6.55
CA VAL A 7 9.42 -7.82 -7.05
C VAL A 7 10.84 -7.26 -6.92
N PRO A 8 11.51 -6.85 -8.02
CA PRO A 8 12.85 -6.27 -7.92
C PRO A 8 12.79 -4.98 -7.10
N PRO A 9 13.85 -4.67 -6.33
CA PRO A 9 13.92 -3.39 -5.64
C PRO A 9 13.78 -2.24 -6.65
N PRO A 10 12.96 -1.21 -6.37
CA PRO A 10 12.79 -0.08 -7.27
C PRO A 10 14.12 0.67 -7.43
N ALA A 11 14.42 1.08 -8.66
CA ALA A 11 15.61 1.86 -8.96
C ALA A 11 15.51 3.25 -8.30
N PRO A 12 16.64 3.86 -7.88
CA PRO A 12 16.62 5.21 -7.35
C PRO A 12 16.35 6.21 -8.48
N GLY A 13 15.25 6.97 -8.37
CA GLY A 13 14.93 8.07 -9.29
C GLY A 13 13.58 7.98 -10.01
N ASP A 14 12.85 6.87 -9.89
CA ASP A 14 11.51 6.78 -10.48
C ASP A 14 10.53 7.65 -9.67
N GLY A 15 9.72 8.48 -10.34
CA GLY A 15 8.68 9.36 -9.76
C GLY A 15 7.56 8.66 -8.96
N ARG A 16 7.82 7.44 -8.49
CA ARG A 16 7.13 6.72 -7.42
C ARG A 16 7.46 7.40 -6.08
N ALA A 17 6.98 8.62 -5.91
CA ALA A 17 6.90 9.27 -4.60
C ALA A 17 6.37 8.25 -3.59
N GLY A 18 6.93 8.15 -2.38
CA GLY A 18 6.86 6.99 -1.47
C GLY A 18 5.46 6.46 -1.18
N VAL A 19 4.80 5.84 -2.15
CA VAL A 19 3.45 5.31 -2.09
C VAL A 19 3.57 3.79 -2.08
N LEU A 20 2.91 3.16 -1.13
CA LEU A 20 2.69 1.73 -1.16
C LEU A 20 1.24 1.44 -1.49
N ARG A 21 1.05 0.49 -2.40
CA ARG A 21 -0.21 -0.21 -2.58
C ARG A 21 -0.20 -1.46 -1.72
N MET A 22 -1.21 -1.58 -0.89
CA MET A 22 -1.49 -2.74 -0.05
C MET A 22 -2.55 -3.60 -0.72
N ARG A 23 -2.40 -4.93 -0.68
CA ARG A 23 -3.39 -5.89 -1.17
C ARG A 23 -3.67 -6.96 -0.12
N GLY A 24 -4.92 -7.39 -0.08
CA GLY A 24 -5.34 -8.53 0.75
C GLY A 24 -5.91 -8.12 2.09
N LEU A 25 -6.23 -6.84 2.30
CA LEU A 25 -6.75 -6.32 3.55
C LEU A 25 -8.02 -7.05 4.00
N PRO A 26 -8.27 -7.17 5.31
CA PRO A 26 -9.58 -7.55 5.83
C PRO A 26 -10.69 -6.69 5.25
N TYR A 27 -11.89 -7.26 5.08
CA TYR A 27 -13.03 -6.55 4.51
C TYR A 27 -13.43 -5.30 5.30
N GLN A 28 -13.22 -5.33 6.62
CA GLN A 28 -13.55 -4.23 7.55
C GLN A 28 -12.35 -3.31 7.83
N ALA A 29 -11.23 -3.48 7.11
CA ALA A 29 -10.04 -2.69 7.34
C ALA A 29 -10.33 -1.19 7.12
N ASN A 30 -9.83 -0.37 8.03
CA ASN A 30 -10.00 1.06 8.03
C ASN A 30 -8.64 1.77 8.17
N ARG A 31 -8.68 3.10 8.20
CA ARG A 31 -7.47 3.94 8.28
C ARG A 31 -6.62 3.61 9.51
N ALA A 32 -7.22 3.42 10.68
CA ALA A 32 -6.48 3.13 11.91
C ALA A 32 -5.71 1.82 11.80
N ASP A 33 -6.30 0.78 11.19
CA ASP A 33 -5.62 -0.51 10.97
C ASP A 33 -4.37 -0.33 10.07
N VAL A 34 -4.45 0.51 9.04
CA VAL A 34 -3.32 0.80 8.15
C VAL A 34 -2.22 1.57 8.89
N LEU A 35 -2.58 2.55 9.72
CA LEU A 35 -1.63 3.30 10.53
C LEU A 35 -0.95 2.41 11.58
N GLU A 36 -1.70 1.51 12.21
CA GLU A 36 -1.16 0.53 13.15
C GLU A 36 -0.21 -0.46 12.45
N PHE A 37 -0.57 -0.96 11.28
CA PHE A 37 0.28 -1.86 10.49
C PHE A 37 1.64 -1.24 10.15
N PHE A 38 1.66 0.07 9.87
CA PHE A 38 2.87 0.86 9.63
C PHE A 38 3.36 1.64 10.86
N ASN A 39 2.98 1.24 12.07
CA ASN A 39 3.50 1.86 13.28
C ASN A 39 5.04 1.74 13.31
N GLY A 40 5.73 2.85 13.56
CA GLY A 40 7.19 2.94 13.50
C GLY A 40 7.77 3.37 12.14
N TYR A 41 6.92 3.69 11.15
CA TYR A 41 7.32 4.35 9.91
C TYR A 41 6.68 5.73 9.78
N GLN A 42 7.33 6.60 9.02
CA GLN A 42 6.81 7.93 8.72
C GLN A 42 5.77 7.88 7.59
N VAL A 43 4.51 7.72 7.96
CA VAL A 43 3.34 7.75 7.06
C VAL A 43 2.67 9.13 7.13
N LEU A 44 2.17 9.63 6.00
CA LEU A 44 1.27 10.78 5.98
C LEU A 44 -0.14 10.29 6.35
N GLU A 45 -0.55 10.49 7.59
CA GLU A 45 -1.77 9.88 8.13
C GLU A 45 -3.03 10.18 7.30
N ASP A 46 -3.12 11.39 6.73
CA ASP A 46 -4.22 11.84 5.89
C ASP A 46 -4.26 11.19 4.49
N SER A 47 -3.19 10.52 4.08
CA SER A 47 -3.01 9.99 2.71
C SER A 47 -3.60 8.60 2.44
N VAL A 48 -4.20 7.95 3.44
CA VAL A 48 -4.72 6.58 3.26
C VAL A 48 -5.98 6.59 2.39
N VAL A 49 -5.92 5.91 1.25
CA VAL A 49 -7.02 5.79 0.28
C VAL A 49 -7.45 4.33 0.13
N PHE A 50 -8.75 4.08 0.22
CA PHE A 50 -9.36 2.77 -0.04
C PHE A 50 -10.18 2.84 -1.33
N PRO A 51 -9.68 2.24 -2.44
CA PRO A 51 -10.46 2.13 -3.66
C PRO A 51 -11.71 1.28 -3.44
N VAL A 52 -12.82 1.76 -3.94
CA VAL A 52 -14.08 1.01 -4.03
C VAL A 52 -14.21 0.42 -5.44
N GLY A 53 -14.80 -0.77 -5.53
CA GLY A 53 -15.15 -1.37 -6.81
C GLY A 53 -16.32 -0.64 -7.46
N GLU A 54 -16.58 -0.93 -8.73
CA GLU A 54 -17.74 -0.38 -9.46
C GLU A 54 -19.08 -0.78 -8.80
N ASP A 55 -19.10 -1.86 -8.03
CA ASP A 55 -20.24 -2.31 -7.22
C ASP A 55 -20.35 -1.62 -5.84
N GLY A 56 -19.50 -0.63 -5.58
CA GLY A 56 -19.41 0.11 -4.32
C GLY A 56 -18.79 -0.69 -3.18
N ARG A 57 -18.23 -1.88 -3.43
CA ARG A 57 -17.68 -2.74 -2.37
C ARG A 57 -16.19 -2.49 -2.17
N ALA A 58 -15.72 -2.80 -0.96
CA ALA A 58 -14.30 -2.77 -0.64
C ALA A 58 -13.52 -3.76 -1.52
N THR A 59 -12.46 -3.28 -2.15
CA THR A 59 -11.61 -4.07 -3.06
C THR A 59 -10.56 -4.92 -2.34
N GLY A 60 -10.41 -4.74 -1.02
CA GLY A 60 -9.32 -5.32 -0.24
C GLY A 60 -7.95 -4.71 -0.59
N GLN A 61 -7.95 -3.51 -1.17
CA GLN A 61 -6.76 -2.73 -1.49
C GLN A 61 -6.76 -1.42 -0.72
N ALA A 62 -5.57 -0.89 -0.46
CA ALA A 62 -5.37 0.46 0.04
C ALA A 62 -4.10 1.06 -0.56
N TYR A 63 -4.04 2.38 -0.59
CA TYR A 63 -2.83 3.14 -0.91
C TYR A 63 -2.47 4.02 0.26
N VAL A 64 -1.18 4.19 0.51
CA VAL A 64 -0.65 5.02 1.60
C VAL A 64 0.62 5.72 1.14
N VAL A 65 0.76 6.99 1.51
CA VAL A 65 1.93 7.81 1.20
C VAL A 65 2.81 7.92 2.45
N PHE A 66 4.10 7.69 2.27
CA PHE A 66 5.15 7.85 3.25
C PHE A 66 5.87 9.18 3.05
N ALA A 67 6.54 9.65 4.11
CA ALA A 67 7.32 10.88 4.08
C ALA A 67 8.46 10.85 3.04
N SER A 68 8.96 9.66 2.68
CA SER A 68 9.97 9.50 1.64
C SER A 68 9.90 8.14 0.94
N ALA A 69 10.48 8.07 -0.26
CA ALA A 69 10.64 6.80 -0.99
C ALA A 69 11.56 5.80 -0.25
N ALA A 70 12.54 6.29 0.51
CA ALA A 70 13.40 5.46 1.33
C ALA A 70 12.60 4.78 2.45
N GLU A 71 11.70 5.53 3.09
CA GLU A 71 10.87 5.01 4.17
C GLU A 71 9.83 4.00 3.67
N SER A 72 9.15 4.29 2.55
CA SER A 72 8.24 3.32 1.94
C SER A 72 8.96 2.05 1.52
N ARG A 73 10.20 2.15 1.03
CA ARG A 73 10.99 0.97 0.65
C ARG A 73 11.36 0.13 1.87
N ARG A 74 11.76 0.76 2.97
CA ARG A 74 12.04 0.07 4.24
C ARG A 74 10.80 -0.66 4.74
N ALA A 75 9.66 0.02 4.79
CA ALA A 75 8.37 -0.57 5.15
C ALA A 75 7.98 -1.74 4.24
N ALA A 76 8.12 -1.60 2.92
CA ALA A 76 7.82 -2.68 1.98
C ALA A 76 8.74 -3.90 2.15
N MET A 77 10.00 -3.73 2.53
CA MET A 77 10.91 -4.85 2.76
C MET A 77 10.62 -5.57 4.08
N GLU A 78 10.34 -4.82 5.14
CA GLU A 78 10.19 -5.35 6.49
C GLU A 78 8.77 -5.88 6.77
N LYS A 79 7.73 -5.23 6.23
CA LYS A 79 6.32 -5.54 6.53
C LYS A 79 5.60 -6.36 5.48
N ASN A 80 6.22 -6.65 4.33
CA ASN A 80 5.53 -7.40 3.28
C ASN A 80 5.19 -8.82 3.74
N ARG A 81 3.93 -9.21 3.55
CA ARG A 81 3.32 -10.45 4.04
C ARG A 81 3.18 -10.55 5.56
N GLU A 82 3.26 -9.44 6.29
CA GLU A 82 2.81 -9.42 7.69
C GLU A 82 1.28 -9.51 7.79
N MET A 83 0.79 -9.86 8.98
CA MET A 83 -0.62 -10.02 9.28
C MET A 83 -1.26 -8.68 9.64
N MET A 84 -2.40 -8.39 9.01
CA MET A 84 -3.36 -7.39 9.47
C MET A 84 -4.63 -8.15 9.89
N GLY A 85 -4.87 -8.25 11.19
CA GLY A 85 -5.92 -9.10 11.74
C GLY A 85 -5.74 -10.56 11.30
N SER A 86 -6.66 -11.07 10.47
CA SER A 86 -6.67 -12.45 9.98
C SER A 86 -6.12 -12.64 8.56
N ARG A 87 -5.53 -11.60 7.96
CA ARG A 87 -5.11 -11.60 6.56
C ARG A 87 -3.65 -11.20 6.42
N TYR A 88 -2.92 -11.92 5.57
CA TYR A 88 -1.58 -11.49 5.14
C TYR A 88 -1.71 -10.35 4.13
N VAL A 89 -0.96 -9.26 4.35
CA VAL A 89 -0.97 -8.09 3.48
C VAL A 89 0.26 -8.10 2.58
N GLU A 90 0.04 -7.99 1.28
CA GLU A 90 1.11 -7.82 0.30
C GLU A 90 1.33 -6.34 0.00
N LEU A 91 2.60 -5.92 -0.06
CA LEU A 91 3.00 -4.54 -0.30
C LEU A 91 3.70 -4.40 -1.65
N PHE A 92 3.27 -3.41 -2.43
CA PHE A 92 3.83 -3.09 -3.74
C PHE A 92 4.20 -1.62 -3.78
N MET A 93 5.39 -1.32 -4.32
CA MET A 93 5.76 0.05 -4.66
C MET A 93 4.77 0.59 -5.69
N SER A 94 4.26 1.79 -5.48
CA SER A 94 3.29 2.44 -6.37
C SER A 94 3.62 3.93 -6.55
N SER A 95 2.76 4.69 -7.21
CA SER A 95 2.91 6.13 -7.44
C SER A 95 1.64 6.89 -7.07
N GLN A 96 1.77 8.22 -6.94
CA GLN A 96 0.60 9.09 -6.75
C GLN A 96 -0.36 9.03 -7.93
N GLU A 97 0.14 8.82 -9.16
CA GLU A 97 -0.71 8.68 -10.34
C GLU A 97 -1.56 7.41 -10.28
N GLU A 98 -0.97 6.27 -9.90
CA GLU A 98 -1.70 5.02 -9.71
C GLU A 98 -2.74 5.13 -8.59
N MET A 99 -2.37 5.78 -7.47
CA MET A 99 -3.28 6.09 -6.38
C MET A 99 -4.46 6.96 -6.87
N ALA A 100 -4.18 8.04 -7.60
CA ALA A 100 -5.20 8.95 -8.12
C ALA A 100 -6.15 8.27 -9.12
N ARG A 101 -5.63 7.36 -9.95
CA ARG A 101 -6.44 6.58 -10.90
C ARG A 101 -7.44 5.68 -10.20
N HIS A 102 -7.09 5.15 -9.04
CA HIS A 102 -7.97 4.28 -8.24
C HIS A 102 -8.84 5.05 -7.24
N SER A 103 -8.54 6.33 -6.96
CA SER A 103 -9.38 7.18 -6.13
C SER A 103 -10.50 7.88 -6.91
N SER A 104 -10.44 7.92 -8.24
CA SER A 104 -11.27 8.78 -9.08
C SER A 104 -12.48 8.10 -9.74
N THR A 105 -12.85 6.88 -9.34
CA THR A 105 -14.08 6.26 -9.83
C THR A 105 -15.28 6.85 -9.08
N MET A 106 -15.81 7.96 -9.61
CA MET A 106 -17.17 8.45 -9.38
C MET A 106 -17.97 8.29 -10.68
#